data_AF-A0A317XC07-F1
#
_entry.id   AF-A0A317XC07-F1
#
_cell.length_a   1.000
_cell.length_b   1.000
_cell.length_c   1.000
_cell.angle_alpha   90.00
_cell.angle_beta   90.00
_cell.angle_gamma   90.00
#
_symmetry.space_group_name_H-M   'P 1'
#
loop_
_entity.id
_entity.type
_entity.pdbx_description
1 polymer ?
#
loop_
_entity_poly.entity_id
_entity_poly.type
_entity_poly.pdbx_seq_one_letter_code
_entity_poly.pdbx_strand_id
1 'polypeptide(L)'
;MSFNRKYAGLPDLDLAPDIYETPDLTDEASTLPTTTIRTASNADDDAGSNSDIDREGINADEARAHFLGATVDARDVNFSDSIAMKRKAYKNKNRRRRRQENGLEDPEDFSDGEDESLERKLARLRREVEELKDEMAARQSETEITEAPADGKEAVGDGVLELSRALDNLYTSRSDTGSHSAAAMLSQRITTKPTPEASATIPSNQDAESTQPDTTASPSTGVLAHAAAFDGRLALIEAAMGLSNSSNPFVSDGISEPALQPVLPALDHLTSRLSTLMNILVGPNPVSAVPTMGSAPPSTTVTTPQLETLSSRVRKLTADTEALASARKRAVDAAKAAQNARIASAAIEPSDMSVSSSSATEVDPAATQRDEQATKIQALYATIPTIQSLHPILPSVLERLRSLRVIHAGAAQASESLDTLEKRQADMAREIEQWREGLRVVEEKMNQGETAMKNNIELVEPWVRDLEDRLDRLEGTGA
;
A
#
# COMPACT_ATOMS: atom_id res chain seq x y z
N MET A 1 44.91 11.46 4.09
CA MET A 1 44.09 10.50 4.86
C MET A 1 44.05 10.99 6.30
N SER A 2 42.88 11.42 6.78
CA SER A 2 42.73 11.89 8.16
C SER A 2 42.71 10.69 9.10
N PHE A 3 43.71 10.56 9.96
CA PHE A 3 43.78 9.50 10.96
C PHE A 3 42.55 9.53 11.86
N ASN A 4 41.86 8.40 12.00
CA ASN A 4 40.78 8.26 12.95
C ASN A 4 41.35 8.35 14.37
N ARG A 5 40.93 9.38 15.12
CA ARG A 5 41.44 9.71 16.47
C ARG A 5 41.35 8.53 17.46
N LYS A 6 40.47 7.56 17.19
CA LYS A 6 40.31 6.33 17.99
C LYS A 6 41.55 5.42 17.98
N TYR A 7 42.34 5.44 16.90
CA TYR A 7 43.44 4.48 16.72
C TYR A 7 44.84 5.10 16.84
N ALA A 8 44.94 6.42 17.00
CA ALA A 8 46.21 7.15 17.06
C ALA A 8 47.10 6.81 18.28
N GLY A 9 46.54 6.17 19.32
CA GLY A 9 47.27 5.77 20.53
C GLY A 9 47.77 4.33 20.53
N LEU A 10 47.48 3.55 19.49
CA LEU A 10 47.94 2.16 19.39
C LEU A 10 49.31 2.14 18.71
N PRO A 11 50.35 1.51 19.30
CA PRO A 11 51.58 1.21 18.58
C PRO A 11 51.29 0.14 17.51
N ASP A 12 51.99 0.24 16.37
CA ASP A 12 51.88 -0.69 15.22
C ASP A 12 50.56 -0.61 14.42
N LEU A 13 50.17 0.61 14.03
CA LEU A 13 49.04 0.82 13.11
C LEU A 13 49.52 0.71 11.65
N ASP A 14 48.92 -0.19 10.87
CA ASP A 14 49.19 -0.31 9.45
C ASP A 14 48.71 0.94 8.68
N LEU A 15 49.62 1.55 7.92
CA LEU A 15 49.40 2.73 7.08
C LEU A 15 49.15 2.36 5.61
N ALA A 16 49.06 1.07 5.31
CA ALA A 16 48.68 0.58 4.01
C ALA A 16 47.32 1.13 3.54
N PRO A 17 47.07 1.15 2.22
CA PRO A 17 45.73 1.26 1.66
C PRO A 17 44.76 0.31 2.36
N ASP A 18 43.62 0.85 2.81
CA ASP A 18 42.54 0.08 3.48
C ASP A 18 41.95 -1.00 2.55
N ILE A 19 41.98 -0.73 1.24
CA ILE A 19 41.36 -1.57 0.22
C ILE A 19 42.37 -1.80 -0.91
N TYR A 20 42.70 -3.08 -1.14
CA TYR A 20 43.49 -3.53 -2.29
C TYR A 20 42.56 -4.21 -3.30
N GLU A 21 41.99 -3.39 -4.18
CA GLU A 21 41.11 -3.86 -5.26
C GLU A 21 41.89 -4.03 -6.56
N THR A 22 41.47 -5.00 -7.37
CA THR A 22 41.84 -5.08 -8.78
C THR A 22 41.20 -3.90 -9.52
N PRO A 23 41.91 -3.26 -10.47
CA PRO A 23 41.32 -2.16 -11.23
C PRO A 23 40.02 -2.59 -11.90
N ASP A 24 38.98 -1.75 -11.78
CA ASP A 24 37.68 -2.00 -12.39
C ASP A 24 37.84 -2.24 -13.89
N LEU A 25 37.47 -3.45 -14.32
CA LEU A 25 37.41 -3.80 -15.73
C LEU A 25 36.25 -3.01 -16.31
N THR A 26 36.55 -1.99 -17.11
CA THR A 26 35.53 -1.25 -17.87
C THR A 26 34.82 -2.23 -18.81
N ASP A 27 33.49 -2.29 -18.72
CA ASP A 27 32.62 -3.17 -19.53
C ASP A 27 32.80 -3.01 -21.06
N GLU A 28 33.49 -1.96 -21.52
CA GLU A 28 33.67 -1.66 -22.94
C GLU A 28 34.74 -2.52 -23.65
N ALA A 29 35.55 -3.32 -22.94
CA ALA A 29 36.67 -4.06 -23.56
C ALA A 29 36.55 -5.60 -23.52
N SER A 30 35.46 -6.16 -22.99
CA SER A 30 35.30 -7.63 -22.90
C SER A 30 34.12 -8.14 -23.73
N THR A 31 34.41 -8.82 -24.82
CA THR A 31 33.43 -9.60 -25.61
C THR A 31 33.29 -11.04 -25.13
N LEU A 32 33.73 -11.37 -23.91
CA LEU A 32 33.53 -12.70 -23.34
C LEU A 32 32.73 -12.58 -22.03
N PRO A 33 31.49 -13.10 -21.98
CA PRO A 33 30.70 -13.08 -20.76
C PRO A 33 31.38 -13.98 -19.73
N THR A 34 31.85 -13.38 -18.64
CA THR A 34 32.32 -14.12 -17.47
C THR A 34 31.11 -14.75 -16.79
N THR A 35 31.03 -16.07 -16.90
CA THR A 35 29.96 -16.92 -16.37
C THR A 35 30.03 -17.00 -14.85
N THR A 36 29.64 -15.93 -14.15
CA THR A 36 29.26 -16.02 -12.72
C THR A 36 28.19 -14.99 -12.35
N ILE A 37 27.17 -14.85 -13.19
CA ILE A 37 25.96 -14.09 -12.82
C ILE A 37 24.97 -15.09 -12.22
N ARG A 38 24.77 -14.94 -10.91
CA ARG A 38 23.61 -15.45 -10.17
C ARG A 38 22.35 -15.02 -10.94
N THR A 39 21.62 -15.98 -11.49
CA THR A 39 20.21 -15.93 -11.88
C THR A 39 19.57 -14.53 -11.85
N ALA A 40 19.99 -13.65 -12.76
CA ALA A 40 19.13 -12.58 -13.22
C ALA A 40 18.20 -13.26 -14.22
N SER A 41 16.89 -13.22 -13.95
CA SER A 41 15.87 -13.76 -14.82
C SER A 41 16.02 -13.13 -16.21
N ASN A 42 16.63 -13.87 -17.13
CA ASN A 42 16.67 -13.50 -18.53
C ASN A 42 15.26 -13.71 -19.08
N ALA A 43 14.43 -12.67 -19.00
CA ALA A 43 13.05 -12.71 -19.46
C ALA A 43 12.94 -12.86 -20.99
N ASP A 44 14.06 -12.72 -21.71
CA ASP A 44 14.11 -12.76 -23.17
C ASP A 44 14.56 -14.10 -23.78
N ASP A 45 15.07 -15.06 -22.99
CA ASP A 45 15.57 -16.33 -23.55
C ASP A 45 14.53 -17.46 -23.61
N ASP A 46 13.30 -17.25 -23.11
CA ASP A 46 12.23 -18.27 -23.11
C ASP A 46 10.88 -17.76 -23.66
N ALA A 47 10.88 -16.56 -24.25
CA ALA A 47 9.67 -15.84 -24.68
C ALA A 47 9.33 -15.99 -26.18
N GLY A 48 10.14 -16.69 -26.97
CA GLY A 48 9.93 -16.81 -28.41
C GLY A 48 10.05 -18.23 -28.93
N SER A 49 8.96 -18.76 -29.51
CA SER A 49 8.90 -19.83 -30.53
C SER A 49 8.42 -21.25 -30.16
N ASN A 50 7.89 -21.52 -28.97
CA ASN A 50 7.10 -22.76 -28.82
C ASN A 50 5.75 -22.58 -29.51
N SER A 51 5.62 -23.07 -30.75
CA SER A 51 4.37 -23.06 -31.53
C SER A 51 3.22 -23.84 -30.89
N ASP A 52 3.54 -24.69 -29.91
CA ASP A 52 2.58 -25.51 -29.18
C ASP A 52 2.00 -24.80 -27.94
N ILE A 53 2.50 -23.58 -27.62
CA ILE A 53 2.07 -22.82 -26.44
C ILE A 53 1.51 -21.47 -26.88
N ASP A 54 0.18 -21.33 -26.83
CA ASP A 54 -0.50 -20.05 -26.98
C ASP A 54 -0.24 -19.18 -25.74
N ARG A 55 0.53 -18.11 -25.92
CA ARG A 55 0.86 -17.12 -24.87
C ARG A 55 0.06 -15.83 -25.06
N GLU A 56 -1.23 -15.94 -25.35
CA GLU A 56 -2.10 -14.76 -25.39
C GLU A 56 -2.11 -14.07 -24.02
N GLY A 57 -1.72 -12.80 -23.99
CA GLY A 57 -1.71 -12.00 -22.77
C GLY A 57 -3.14 -11.82 -22.26
N ILE A 58 -3.38 -12.14 -21.00
CA ILE A 58 -4.71 -12.01 -20.40
C ILE A 58 -4.93 -10.53 -20.04
N ASN A 59 -5.83 -9.87 -20.76
CA ASN A 59 -6.32 -8.55 -20.39
C ASN A 59 -7.22 -8.66 -19.16
N ALA A 60 -6.66 -8.35 -17.97
CA ALA A 60 -7.39 -8.48 -16.70
C ALA A 60 -8.68 -7.63 -16.66
N ASP A 61 -8.68 -6.45 -17.29
CA ASP A 61 -9.85 -5.56 -17.31
C ASP A 61 -10.98 -6.11 -18.20
N GLU A 62 -10.63 -6.68 -19.35
CA GLU A 62 -11.57 -7.33 -20.25
C GLU A 62 -12.15 -8.59 -19.60
N ALA A 63 -11.29 -9.44 -19.04
CA ALA A 63 -11.70 -10.61 -18.27
C ALA A 63 -12.63 -10.22 -17.11
N ARG A 64 -12.32 -9.14 -16.38
CA ARG A 64 -13.18 -8.62 -15.32
C ARG A 64 -14.54 -8.20 -15.84
N ALA A 65 -14.61 -7.50 -16.98
CA ALA A 65 -15.88 -7.14 -17.59
C ALA A 65 -16.72 -8.37 -17.98
N HIS A 66 -16.09 -9.44 -18.47
CA HIS A 66 -16.75 -10.70 -18.79
C HIS A 66 -17.35 -11.41 -17.57
N PHE A 67 -16.65 -11.39 -16.42
CA PHE A 67 -17.09 -12.12 -15.23
C PHE A 67 -17.92 -11.30 -14.24
N LEU A 68 -17.96 -9.96 -14.34
CA LEU A 68 -18.66 -9.08 -13.41
C LEU A 68 -20.16 -9.39 -13.29
N GLY A 69 -20.80 -9.83 -14.38
CA GLY A 69 -22.22 -10.20 -14.41
C GLY A 69 -22.54 -11.63 -13.96
N ALA A 70 -21.54 -12.50 -13.81
CA ALA A 70 -21.73 -13.89 -13.45
C ALA A 70 -21.60 -14.06 -11.92
N THR A 71 -22.73 -14.25 -11.23
CA THR A 71 -22.73 -14.58 -9.79
C THR A 71 -22.77 -16.09 -9.61
N VAL A 72 -21.91 -16.59 -8.71
CA VAL A 72 -21.78 -18.02 -8.42
C VAL A 72 -22.33 -18.30 -7.03
N ASP A 73 -23.28 -19.23 -6.92
CA ASP A 73 -23.78 -19.72 -5.63
C ASP A 73 -22.97 -20.96 -5.21
N ALA A 74 -22.40 -20.89 -4.01
CA ALA A 74 -21.50 -21.91 -3.44
C ALA A 74 -22.08 -22.60 -2.19
N ARG A 75 -23.31 -22.29 -1.78
CA ARG A 75 -23.85 -22.71 -0.46
C ARG A 75 -24.01 -24.22 -0.30
N ASP A 76 -24.35 -24.92 -1.38
CA ASP A 76 -24.62 -26.37 -1.35
C ASP A 76 -23.48 -27.22 -1.95
N VAL A 77 -22.31 -26.63 -2.18
CA VAL A 77 -21.22 -27.31 -2.88
C VAL A 77 -20.46 -28.20 -1.90
N ASN A 78 -20.44 -29.49 -2.19
CA ASN A 78 -19.75 -30.48 -1.36
C ASN A 78 -18.60 -31.10 -2.14
N PHE A 79 -17.36 -30.76 -1.76
CA PHE A 79 -16.12 -31.34 -2.28
C PHE A 79 -15.56 -32.48 -1.43
N SER A 80 -16.24 -32.87 -0.36
CA SER A 80 -15.87 -34.10 0.33
C SER A 80 -16.04 -35.24 -0.68
N ASP A 81 -14.97 -36.01 -0.91
CA ASP A 81 -14.91 -37.13 -1.86
C ASP A 81 -15.75 -38.34 -1.40
N SER A 82 -16.84 -38.08 -0.67
CA SER A 82 -17.80 -39.06 -0.20
C SER A 82 -18.67 -39.51 -1.36
N ILE A 83 -18.39 -40.71 -1.85
CA ILE A 83 -19.12 -41.39 -2.95
C ILE A 83 -20.61 -41.60 -2.63
N ALA A 84 -21.04 -41.46 -1.36
CA ALA A 84 -22.42 -41.69 -0.92
C ALA A 84 -23.41 -40.58 -1.31
N MET A 85 -22.94 -39.37 -1.64
CA MET A 85 -23.81 -38.25 -2.01
C MET A 85 -23.49 -37.75 -3.43
N LYS A 86 -24.53 -37.45 -4.21
CA LYS A 86 -24.37 -36.88 -5.56
C LYS A 86 -23.52 -35.61 -5.46
N ARG A 87 -22.38 -35.56 -6.17
CA ARG A 87 -21.47 -34.41 -6.19
C ARG A 87 -22.24 -33.15 -6.60
N LYS A 88 -22.41 -32.21 -5.66
CA LYS A 88 -23.03 -30.90 -5.92
C LYS A 88 -21.93 -29.93 -6.34
N ALA A 89 -22.01 -29.42 -7.56
CA ALA A 89 -21.08 -28.43 -8.11
C ALA A 89 -21.63 -27.01 -7.96
N TYR A 90 -20.77 -26.00 -8.14
CA TYR A 90 -21.15 -24.59 -8.18
C TYR A 90 -22.26 -24.34 -9.21
N LYS A 91 -23.27 -23.52 -8.84
CA LYS A 91 -24.32 -23.08 -9.76
C LYS A 91 -24.09 -21.61 -10.11
N ASN A 92 -23.97 -21.27 -11.39
CA ASN A 92 -23.90 -19.89 -11.84
C ASN A 92 -25.31 -19.36 -12.14
N LYS A 93 -25.69 -18.23 -11.53
CA LYS A 93 -26.95 -17.56 -11.83
C LYS A 93 -26.75 -16.63 -13.01
N ASN A 94 -26.54 -17.19 -14.19
CA ASN A 94 -26.46 -16.41 -15.40
C ASN A 94 -27.86 -16.09 -15.90
N ARG A 95 -28.29 -14.83 -15.74
CA ARG A 95 -29.51 -14.27 -16.35
C ARG A 95 -29.31 -14.12 -17.87
N ARG A 96 -29.02 -15.21 -18.57
CA ARG A 96 -28.97 -15.23 -20.03
C ARG A 96 -30.41 -15.20 -20.53
N ARG A 97 -30.93 -13.99 -20.76
CA ARG A 97 -31.96 -13.77 -21.77
C ARG A 97 -31.35 -14.19 -23.10
N ARG A 98 -31.52 -15.45 -23.49
CA ARG A 98 -31.15 -15.90 -24.82
C ARG A 98 -32.18 -15.28 -25.77
N ARG A 99 -31.83 -14.14 -26.36
CA ARG A 99 -32.60 -13.53 -27.45
C ARG A 99 -32.46 -14.47 -28.65
N GLN A 100 -33.43 -15.37 -28.84
CA GLN A 100 -33.59 -16.10 -30.09
C GLN A 100 -34.27 -15.18 -31.12
N GLU A 101 -33.88 -15.33 -32.37
CA GLU A 101 -34.22 -14.45 -33.50
C GLU A 101 -35.61 -14.71 -34.10
N ASN A 102 -36.35 -15.71 -33.62
CA ASN A 102 -37.72 -15.97 -34.05
C ASN A 102 -38.68 -15.80 -32.87
N GLY A 103 -39.46 -14.71 -32.91
CA GLY A 103 -40.45 -14.34 -31.90
C GLY A 103 -41.68 -15.24 -31.90
N LEU A 104 -41.50 -16.50 -31.49
CA LEU A 104 -42.57 -17.38 -31.08
C LEU A 104 -42.21 -17.91 -29.69
N GLU A 105 -42.88 -17.39 -28.67
CA GLU A 105 -42.81 -17.93 -27.31
C GLU A 105 -43.60 -19.25 -27.30
N ASP A 106 -42.89 -20.37 -27.45
CA ASP A 106 -43.41 -21.65 -26.98
C ASP A 106 -43.40 -21.62 -25.44
N PRO A 107 -44.53 -21.82 -24.77
CA PRO A 107 -44.56 -22.11 -23.35
C PRO A 107 -44.14 -23.58 -23.16
N GLU A 108 -42.88 -23.88 -23.47
CA GLU A 108 -42.25 -25.13 -23.02
C GLU A 108 -42.05 -25.03 -21.52
N ASP A 109 -42.96 -25.69 -20.82
CA ASP A 109 -42.71 -26.47 -19.61
C ASP A 109 -41.68 -25.86 -18.66
N PHE A 110 -42.16 -24.97 -17.79
CA PHE A 110 -41.51 -24.66 -16.52
C PHE A 110 -41.56 -25.92 -15.62
N SER A 111 -40.88 -26.98 -16.04
CA SER A 111 -40.72 -28.22 -15.30
C SER A 111 -39.73 -28.00 -14.16
N ASP A 112 -40.30 -27.91 -12.97
CA ASP A 112 -39.74 -28.38 -11.70
C ASP A 112 -38.48 -27.65 -11.20
N GLY A 113 -38.58 -26.35 -10.92
CA GLY A 113 -37.47 -25.63 -10.29
C GLY A 113 -37.77 -24.28 -9.65
N GLU A 114 -38.98 -23.73 -9.79
CA GLU A 114 -39.43 -22.71 -8.87
C GLU A 114 -40.02 -23.43 -7.65
N ASP A 115 -39.22 -23.58 -6.59
CA ASP A 115 -39.78 -23.84 -5.27
C ASP A 115 -40.81 -22.73 -5.01
N GLU A 116 -42.08 -23.05 -5.24
CA GLU A 116 -43.17 -22.12 -4.98
C GLU A 116 -42.99 -21.60 -3.56
N SER A 117 -42.98 -20.26 -3.41
CA SER A 117 -42.83 -19.67 -2.09
C SER A 117 -43.82 -20.36 -1.15
N LEU A 118 -43.39 -20.68 0.07
CA LEU A 118 -44.23 -21.46 1.01
C LEU A 118 -45.63 -20.86 1.19
N GLU A 119 -45.75 -19.54 1.02
CA GLU A 119 -47.01 -18.80 0.98
C GLU A 119 -47.87 -19.12 -0.25
N ARG A 120 -47.29 -19.14 -1.44
CA ARG A 120 -47.99 -19.55 -2.68
C ARG A 120 -48.40 -21.01 -2.62
N LYS A 121 -47.54 -21.87 -2.05
CA LYS A 121 -47.84 -23.30 -1.84
C LYS A 121 -49.00 -23.50 -0.85
N LEU A 122 -49.03 -22.75 0.26
CA LEU A 122 -50.14 -22.77 1.23
C LEU A 122 -51.44 -22.22 0.63
N ALA A 123 -51.37 -21.16 -0.18
CA ALA A 123 -52.54 -20.60 -0.86
C ALA A 123 -53.13 -21.57 -1.88
N ARG A 124 -52.28 -22.30 -2.64
CA ARG A 124 -52.74 -23.37 -3.53
C ARG A 124 -53.37 -24.52 -2.74
N LEU A 125 -52.70 -25.02 -1.70
CA LEU A 125 -53.23 -26.11 -0.85
C LEU A 125 -54.57 -25.73 -0.22
N ARG A 126 -54.75 -24.48 0.22
CA ARG A 126 -56.05 -24.00 0.71
C ARG A 126 -57.13 -24.11 -0.35
N ARG A 127 -56.83 -23.67 -1.59
CA ARG A 127 -57.77 -23.77 -2.71
C ARG A 127 -58.09 -25.22 -3.06
N GLU A 128 -57.09 -26.10 -3.09
CA GLU A 128 -57.29 -27.53 -3.34
C GLU A 128 -58.13 -28.20 -2.25
N VAL A 129 -57.91 -27.85 -0.97
CA VAL A 129 -58.72 -28.38 0.14
C VAL A 129 -60.14 -27.80 0.15
N GLU A 130 -60.32 -26.54 -0.24
CA GLU A 130 -61.64 -25.92 -0.42
C GLU A 130 -62.40 -26.57 -1.58
N GLU A 131 -61.74 -26.82 -2.71
CA GLU A 131 -62.29 -27.56 -3.84
C GLU A 131 -62.70 -28.99 -3.46
N LEU A 132 -61.86 -29.70 -2.69
CA LEU A 132 -62.20 -31.03 -2.18
C LEU A 132 -63.37 -31.01 -1.18
N LYS A 133 -63.46 -29.96 -0.36
CA LYS A 133 -64.59 -29.79 0.57
C LYS A 133 -65.90 -29.55 -0.19
N ASP A 134 -65.86 -28.73 -1.23
CA ASP A 134 -67.01 -28.47 -2.10
C ASP A 134 -67.41 -29.72 -2.89
N GLU A 135 -66.45 -30.51 -3.37
CA GLU A 135 -66.71 -31.80 -4.02
C GLU A 135 -67.37 -32.80 -3.06
N MET A 136 -66.93 -32.85 -1.80
CA MET A 136 -67.54 -33.70 -0.77
C MET A 136 -68.96 -33.23 -0.41
N ALA A 137 -69.20 -31.93 -0.32
CA ALA A 137 -70.52 -31.37 -0.07
C ALA A 137 -71.49 -31.62 -1.25
N ALA A 138 -71.01 -31.46 -2.49
CA ALA A 138 -71.76 -31.81 -3.69
C ALA A 138 -72.11 -33.31 -3.70
N ARG A 139 -71.14 -34.19 -3.45
CA ARG A 139 -71.35 -35.64 -3.35
C ARG A 139 -72.31 -36.03 -2.22
N GLN A 140 -72.26 -35.35 -1.07
CA GLN A 140 -73.20 -35.57 0.04
C GLN A 140 -74.64 -35.23 -0.37
N SER A 141 -74.84 -34.08 -1.03
CA SER A 141 -76.16 -33.70 -1.57
C SER A 141 -76.67 -34.62 -2.68
N GLU A 142 -75.77 -35.18 -3.50
CA GLU A 142 -76.13 -36.20 -4.50
C GLU A 142 -76.44 -37.57 -3.86
N THR A 143 -75.78 -37.93 -2.76
CA THR A 143 -76.06 -39.19 -2.04
C THR A 143 -77.36 -39.16 -1.23
N GLU A 144 -77.96 -37.99 -0.98
CA GLU A 144 -79.29 -37.90 -0.34
C GLU A 144 -80.44 -38.36 -1.27
N ILE A 145 -80.18 -38.55 -2.58
CA ILE A 145 -81.18 -38.99 -3.57
C ILE A 145 -81.11 -40.51 -3.84
N THR A 146 -80.10 -41.23 -3.32
CA THR A 146 -79.95 -42.68 -3.53
C THR A 146 -79.52 -43.40 -2.25
N GLU A 147 -80.48 -44.04 -1.57
CA GLU A 147 -80.27 -44.79 -0.31
C GLU A 147 -79.34 -46.01 -0.48
N ALA A 148 -78.22 -46.04 0.25
CA ALA A 148 -77.60 -47.24 0.84
C ALA A 148 -76.56 -46.81 1.91
N PRO A 149 -76.50 -47.48 3.09
CA PRO A 149 -75.65 -47.05 4.19
C PRO A 149 -74.20 -47.52 3.97
N ALA A 150 -73.25 -46.58 4.06
CA ALA A 150 -71.84 -46.90 4.14
C ALA A 150 -71.20 -46.00 5.20
N ASP A 151 -71.02 -46.57 6.40
CA ASP A 151 -70.45 -46.03 7.64
C ASP A 151 -69.00 -45.51 7.55
N GLY A 152 -68.48 -45.25 6.35
CA GLY A 152 -67.09 -44.84 6.11
C GLY A 152 -66.91 -43.47 5.44
N LYS A 153 -67.99 -42.81 5.00
CA LYS A 153 -67.89 -41.52 4.27
C LYS A 153 -67.82 -40.30 5.20
N GLU A 154 -68.40 -40.38 6.39
CA GLU A 154 -68.36 -39.28 7.37
C GLU A 154 -66.95 -39.06 7.93
N ALA A 155 -66.19 -40.15 8.16
CA ALA A 155 -64.82 -40.07 8.67
C ALA A 155 -63.83 -39.35 7.73
N VAL A 156 -64.04 -39.46 6.40
CA VAL A 156 -63.20 -38.76 5.41
C VAL A 156 -63.56 -37.27 5.35
N GLY A 157 -64.85 -36.94 5.49
CA GLY A 157 -65.31 -35.56 5.59
C GLY A 157 -64.77 -34.85 6.84
N ASP A 158 -64.77 -35.54 7.99
CA ASP A 158 -64.20 -35.04 9.24
C ASP A 158 -62.68 -34.79 9.10
N GLY A 159 -61.95 -35.71 8.44
CA GLY A 159 -60.53 -35.52 8.16
C GLY A 159 -60.21 -34.30 7.28
N VAL A 160 -61.06 -33.97 6.29
CA VAL A 160 -60.90 -32.75 5.46
C VAL A 160 -61.19 -31.49 6.27
N LEU A 161 -62.16 -31.53 7.19
CA LEU A 161 -62.45 -30.43 8.11
C LEU A 161 -61.29 -30.22 9.10
N GLU A 162 -60.72 -31.28 9.65
CA GLU A 162 -59.52 -31.21 10.50
C GLU A 162 -58.31 -30.65 9.73
N LEU A 163 -58.10 -31.05 8.48
CA LEU A 163 -57.04 -30.53 7.62
C LEU A 163 -57.22 -29.03 7.33
N SER A 164 -58.46 -28.59 7.07
CA SER A 164 -58.77 -27.16 6.87
C SER A 164 -58.48 -26.34 8.13
N ARG A 165 -58.85 -26.85 9.32
CA ARG A 165 -58.53 -26.22 10.61
C ARG A 165 -57.02 -26.17 10.87
N ALA A 166 -56.30 -27.23 10.54
CA ALA A 166 -54.85 -27.28 10.71
C ALA A 166 -54.12 -26.28 9.78
N LEU A 167 -54.56 -26.15 8.52
CA LEU A 167 -54.02 -25.19 7.57
C LEU A 167 -54.35 -23.73 7.95
N ASP A 168 -55.57 -23.46 8.41
CA ASP A 168 -55.97 -22.14 8.91
C ASP A 168 -55.18 -21.77 10.18
N ASN A 169 -54.92 -22.70 11.10
CA ASN A 169 -54.08 -22.47 12.28
C ASN A 169 -52.62 -22.19 11.92
N LEU A 170 -52.07 -22.86 10.89
CA LEU A 170 -50.71 -22.60 10.42
C LEU A 170 -50.62 -21.23 9.73
N TYR A 171 -51.65 -20.85 8.97
CA TYR A 171 -51.74 -19.54 8.34
C TYR A 171 -51.87 -18.41 9.36
N THR A 172 -52.73 -18.55 10.37
CA THR A 172 -52.87 -17.54 11.45
C THR A 172 -51.63 -17.47 12.33
N SER A 173 -51.05 -18.62 12.70
CA SER A 173 -49.79 -18.69 13.44
C SER A 173 -48.66 -17.97 12.71
N ARG A 174 -48.63 -18.01 11.38
CA ARG A 174 -47.63 -17.30 10.57
C ARG A 174 -48.00 -15.84 10.32
N SER A 175 -49.28 -15.52 10.13
CA SER A 175 -49.78 -14.15 10.01
C SER A 175 -49.42 -13.30 11.23
N ASP A 176 -49.51 -13.87 12.44
CA ASP A 176 -49.14 -13.16 13.69
C ASP A 176 -47.63 -12.96 13.86
N THR A 177 -46.79 -13.75 13.18
CA THR A 177 -45.33 -13.55 13.18
C THR A 177 -44.87 -12.41 12.24
N GLY A 178 -45.80 -11.79 11.49
CA GLY A 178 -45.51 -10.69 10.58
C GLY A 178 -45.24 -9.34 11.27
N SER A 179 -45.59 -9.17 12.55
CA SER A 179 -45.50 -7.87 13.24
C SER A 179 -44.15 -7.60 13.92
N HIS A 180 -43.31 -8.62 14.10
CA HIS A 180 -42.02 -8.51 14.81
C HIS A 180 -40.84 -9.17 14.09
N SER A 181 -40.92 -9.34 12.77
CA SER A 181 -39.76 -9.80 12.00
C SER A 181 -38.64 -8.77 12.05
N ALA A 182 -37.42 -9.20 12.40
CA ALA A 182 -36.23 -8.35 12.42
C ALA A 182 -36.03 -7.61 11.08
N ALA A 183 -36.49 -8.18 9.96
CA ALA A 183 -36.49 -7.52 8.65
C ALA A 183 -37.42 -6.29 8.59
N ALA A 184 -38.58 -6.34 9.24
CA ALA A 184 -39.51 -5.20 9.32
C ALA A 184 -38.93 -4.08 10.19
N MET A 185 -38.33 -4.41 11.34
CA MET A 185 -37.66 -3.42 12.20
C MET A 185 -36.43 -2.79 11.53
N LEU A 186 -35.70 -3.56 10.72
CA LEU A 186 -34.54 -3.07 9.98
C LEU A 186 -34.95 -2.21 8.78
N SER A 187 -36.04 -2.57 8.10
CA SER A 187 -36.64 -1.73 7.05
C SER A 187 -37.18 -0.41 7.61
N GLN A 188 -37.82 -0.42 8.78
CA GLN A 188 -38.30 0.78 9.46
C GLN A 188 -37.13 1.70 9.86
N ARG A 189 -36.04 1.12 10.38
CA ARG A 189 -34.82 1.88 10.74
C ARG A 189 -34.05 2.44 9.54
N ILE A 190 -34.15 1.81 8.37
CA ILE A 190 -33.55 2.33 7.13
C ILE A 190 -34.43 3.43 6.50
N THR A 191 -35.75 3.31 6.60
CA THR A 191 -36.67 4.38 6.15
C THR A 191 -36.61 5.62 7.04
N THR A 192 -36.29 5.48 8.33
CA THR A 192 -36.01 6.61 9.22
C THR A 192 -34.56 7.07 9.08
N LYS A 193 -34.19 7.63 7.93
CA LYS A 193 -32.96 8.40 7.77
C LYS A 193 -33.19 9.82 8.34
N PRO A 194 -32.27 10.38 9.15
CA PRO A 194 -32.50 11.69 9.77
C PRO A 194 -32.44 12.77 8.68
N THR A 195 -33.56 13.47 8.51
CA THR A 195 -33.62 14.73 7.78
C THR A 195 -33.49 15.85 8.81
N PRO A 196 -32.61 16.85 8.60
CA PRO A 196 -32.49 17.97 9.52
C PRO A 196 -33.63 18.94 9.22
N GLU A 197 -34.65 18.96 10.07
CA GLU A 197 -35.72 19.95 9.96
C GLU A 197 -35.30 21.26 10.61
N ALA A 198 -35.34 22.31 9.80
CA ALA A 198 -35.25 23.68 10.21
C ALA A 198 -36.61 24.20 10.73
N SER A 199 -36.50 25.07 11.73
CA SER A 199 -37.37 26.20 12.06
C SER A 199 -38.56 26.00 13.02
N ALA A 200 -38.39 26.53 14.24
CA ALA A 200 -39.43 27.27 14.95
C ALA A 200 -38.82 28.38 15.82
N THR A 201 -39.17 29.61 15.47
CA THR A 201 -38.92 30.96 16.02
C THR A 201 -39.27 31.19 17.50
N ILE A 202 -38.43 31.95 18.24
CA ILE A 202 -38.78 33.04 19.21
C ILE A 202 -37.60 34.06 19.27
N PRO A 203 -37.81 35.40 19.35
CA PRO A 203 -36.78 36.42 19.14
C PRO A 203 -36.10 36.91 20.44
N SER A 204 -34.83 37.27 20.36
CA SER A 204 -34.17 38.15 21.34
C SER A 204 -32.93 38.80 20.74
N ASN A 205 -32.76 40.07 21.05
CA ASN A 205 -31.80 41.02 20.52
C ASN A 205 -30.36 40.84 21.03
N GLN A 206 -29.45 41.36 20.19
CA GLN A 206 -28.20 42.10 20.50
C GLN A 206 -26.88 41.35 20.76
N ASP A 207 -25.92 41.78 19.94
CA ASP A 207 -24.48 42.01 20.17
C ASP A 207 -23.43 40.91 19.91
N ALA A 208 -22.56 41.28 18.96
CA ALA A 208 -21.09 41.16 18.92
C ALA A 208 -20.40 39.78 18.78
N GLU A 209 -19.50 39.76 17.78
CA GLU A 209 -18.20 39.06 17.75
C GLU A 209 -18.13 37.54 17.98
N SER A 210 -17.94 36.80 16.89
CA SER A 210 -16.77 35.93 16.63
C SER A 210 -17.15 34.79 15.68
N THR A 211 -16.56 34.82 14.48
CA THR A 211 -16.69 33.73 13.51
C THR A 211 -15.70 32.63 13.89
N GLN A 212 -16.13 31.64 14.66
CA GLN A 212 -15.48 30.32 14.68
C GLN A 212 -16.37 29.32 13.93
N PRO A 213 -15.84 28.57 12.95
CA PRO A 213 -16.53 27.39 12.46
C PRO A 213 -16.29 26.23 13.41
N ASP A 214 -17.38 25.74 14.01
CA ASP A 214 -17.43 24.49 14.76
C ASP A 214 -16.94 23.31 13.91
N THR A 215 -15.78 22.76 14.25
CA THR A 215 -15.28 21.49 13.67
C THR A 215 -15.75 20.31 14.51
N THR A 216 -16.95 19.82 14.23
CA THR A 216 -17.35 18.43 14.53
C THR A 216 -17.39 17.64 13.23
N ALA A 217 -16.22 17.41 12.64
CA ALA A 217 -16.07 16.53 11.48
C ALA A 217 -14.74 15.80 11.56
N SER A 218 -14.79 14.48 11.46
CA SER A 218 -13.66 13.55 11.39
C SER A 218 -12.62 13.98 10.33
N PRO A 219 -11.49 14.59 10.72
CA PRO A 219 -10.56 15.23 9.78
C PRO A 219 -9.74 14.24 8.95
N SER A 220 -9.68 12.97 9.36
CA SER A 220 -8.88 11.93 8.68
C SER A 220 -9.41 11.56 7.29
N THR A 221 -10.73 11.61 7.08
CA THR A 221 -11.32 11.23 5.79
C THR A 221 -10.99 12.24 4.70
N GLY A 222 -11.01 13.55 5.04
CA GLY A 222 -10.62 14.61 4.12
C GLY A 222 -9.12 14.57 3.78
N VAL A 223 -8.25 14.39 4.78
CA VAL A 223 -6.79 14.33 4.55
C VAL A 223 -6.41 13.11 3.71
N LEU A 224 -6.99 11.93 3.96
CA LEU A 224 -6.75 10.73 3.17
C LEU A 224 -7.30 10.85 1.74
N ALA A 225 -8.47 11.47 1.56
CA ALA A 225 -9.02 11.74 0.24
C ALA A 225 -8.14 12.71 -0.56
N HIS A 226 -7.61 13.76 0.10
CA HIS A 226 -6.65 14.65 -0.53
C HIS A 226 -5.34 13.94 -0.86
N ALA A 227 -4.80 13.10 0.03
CA ALA A 227 -3.59 12.31 -0.25
C ALA A 227 -3.79 11.36 -1.45
N ALA A 228 -4.95 10.69 -1.54
CA ALA A 228 -5.28 9.85 -2.69
C ALA A 228 -5.44 10.66 -4.00
N ALA A 229 -6.00 11.86 -3.93
CA ALA A 229 -6.06 12.76 -5.10
C ALA A 229 -4.68 13.24 -5.55
N PHE A 230 -3.77 13.52 -4.60
CA PHE A 230 -2.38 13.85 -4.91
C PHE A 230 -1.63 12.66 -5.51
N ASP A 231 -1.80 11.46 -4.96
CA ASP A 231 -1.21 10.22 -5.48
C ASP A 231 -1.71 9.93 -6.90
N GLY A 232 -3.01 10.06 -7.15
CA GLY A 232 -3.57 9.95 -8.51
C GLY A 232 -2.99 10.98 -9.49
N ARG A 233 -2.76 12.22 -9.04
CA ARG A 233 -2.11 13.24 -9.87
C ARG A 233 -0.62 12.95 -10.09
N LEU A 234 0.08 12.42 -9.09
CA LEU A 234 1.47 12.00 -9.20
C LEU A 234 1.59 10.85 -10.19
N ALA A 235 0.73 9.83 -10.09
CA ALA A 235 0.68 8.72 -11.03
C ALA A 235 0.45 9.17 -12.48
N LEU A 236 -0.39 10.19 -12.70
CA LEU A 236 -0.56 10.79 -14.03
C LEU A 236 0.70 11.51 -14.53
N ILE A 237 1.43 12.18 -13.64
CA ILE A 237 2.69 12.84 -13.98
C ILE A 237 3.80 11.80 -14.25
N GLU A 238 3.87 10.74 -13.45
CA GLU A 238 4.78 9.61 -13.63
C GLU A 238 4.50 8.90 -14.95
N ALA A 239 3.24 8.62 -15.27
CA ALA A 239 2.81 8.06 -16.56
C ALA A 239 3.15 8.99 -17.72
N ALA A 240 2.96 10.31 -17.58
CA ALA A 240 3.32 11.28 -18.61
C ALA A 240 4.84 11.42 -18.81
N MET A 241 5.63 11.22 -17.75
CA MET A 241 7.09 11.19 -17.80
C MET A 241 7.66 9.81 -18.14
N GLY A 242 6.83 8.77 -18.23
CA GLY A 242 7.24 7.39 -18.48
C GLY A 242 8.08 6.77 -17.34
N LEU A 243 8.05 7.36 -16.14
CA LEU A 243 8.79 6.84 -14.99
C LEU A 243 7.97 5.70 -14.36
N SER A 244 8.43 4.47 -14.49
CA SER A 244 7.80 3.31 -13.87
C SER A 244 8.34 3.10 -12.45
N ASN A 245 7.55 2.52 -11.54
CA ASN A 245 7.93 2.23 -10.15
C ASN A 245 9.23 1.42 -9.96
N SER A 246 9.76 0.81 -11.03
CA SER A 246 11.05 0.10 -11.07
C SER A 246 12.26 1.00 -11.41
N SER A 247 12.05 2.23 -11.91
CA SER A 247 13.13 3.15 -12.26
C SER A 247 13.67 3.85 -11.00
N ASN A 248 14.32 3.08 -10.13
CA ASN A 248 15.08 3.63 -9.02
C ASN A 248 16.40 4.22 -9.58
N PRO A 249 16.68 5.52 -9.44
CA PRO A 249 17.92 6.13 -9.95
C PRO A 249 19.21 5.57 -9.32
N PHE A 250 19.10 4.81 -8.22
CA PHE A 250 20.22 4.21 -7.51
C PHE A 250 20.40 2.71 -7.76
N VAL A 251 19.47 2.05 -8.47
CA VAL A 251 19.62 0.65 -8.87
C VAL A 251 19.69 0.64 -10.39
N SER A 252 20.91 0.73 -10.90
CA SER A 252 21.20 0.42 -12.30
C SER A 252 21.00 -1.09 -12.50
N ASP A 253 19.77 -1.52 -12.74
CA ASP A 253 19.55 -2.86 -13.27
C ASP A 253 20.16 -2.87 -14.68
N GLY A 254 21.20 -3.68 -14.86
CA GLY A 254 22.12 -3.66 -16.00
C GLY A 254 21.54 -4.13 -17.34
N ILE A 255 20.26 -3.88 -17.61
CA ILE A 255 19.58 -4.31 -18.83
C ILE A 255 18.95 -3.09 -19.49
N SER A 256 19.74 -2.44 -20.35
CA SER A 256 19.32 -1.67 -21.53
C SER A 256 18.17 -0.66 -21.41
N GLU A 257 17.89 -0.07 -20.25
CA GLU A 257 17.22 1.23 -20.18
C GLU A 257 18.26 2.32 -19.88
N PRO A 258 18.26 3.45 -20.62
CA PRO A 258 19.17 4.53 -20.32
C PRO A 258 18.85 5.05 -18.92
N ALA A 259 19.76 4.82 -17.98
CA ALA A 259 19.72 5.37 -16.63
C ALA A 259 19.19 6.81 -16.69
N LEU A 260 18.08 7.07 -16.00
CA LEU A 260 17.29 8.31 -16.02
C LEU A 260 18.13 9.52 -16.39
N GLN A 261 18.21 9.84 -17.68
CA GLN A 261 18.92 11.03 -18.11
C GLN A 261 18.12 12.22 -17.61
N PRO A 262 18.76 13.23 -17.00
CA PRO A 262 18.04 14.40 -16.53
C PRO A 262 17.32 15.02 -17.74
N VAL A 263 15.98 15.02 -17.67
CA VAL A 263 15.11 15.35 -18.82
C VAL A 263 15.42 16.75 -19.36
N LEU A 264 15.75 17.69 -18.49
CA LEU A 264 16.06 19.07 -18.88
C LEU A 264 17.36 19.19 -19.71
N PRO A 265 18.52 18.67 -19.28
CA PRO A 265 19.71 18.59 -20.14
C PRO A 265 19.52 17.81 -21.44
N ALA A 266 18.74 16.72 -21.43
CA ALA A 266 18.45 15.96 -22.65
C ALA A 266 17.62 16.80 -23.63
N LEU A 267 16.62 17.53 -23.14
CA LEU A 267 15.85 18.49 -23.93
C LEU A 267 16.73 19.65 -24.43
N ASP A 268 17.62 20.21 -23.60
CA ASP A 268 18.54 21.29 -24.01
C ASP A 268 19.54 20.83 -25.09
N HIS A 269 19.97 19.57 -25.00
CA HIS A 269 20.79 18.97 -26.04
C HIS A 269 19.99 18.71 -27.32
N LEU A 270 18.73 18.30 -27.23
CA LEU A 270 17.86 18.17 -28.40
C LEU A 270 17.51 19.52 -29.02
N THR A 271 17.28 20.57 -28.23
CA THR A 271 17.02 21.93 -28.73
C THR A 271 18.27 22.55 -29.34
N SER A 272 19.47 22.30 -28.80
CA SER A 272 20.73 22.70 -29.44
C SER A 272 20.96 21.94 -30.77
N ARG A 273 20.64 20.65 -30.83
CA ARG A 273 20.66 19.86 -32.08
C ARG A 273 19.62 20.35 -33.10
N LEU A 274 18.41 20.70 -32.65
CA LEU A 274 17.37 21.24 -33.51
C LEU A 274 17.70 22.65 -34.00
N SER A 275 18.25 23.51 -33.14
CA SER A 275 18.64 24.87 -33.52
C SER A 275 19.85 24.89 -34.45
N THR A 276 20.80 23.96 -34.28
CA THR A 276 21.88 23.76 -35.25
C THR A 276 21.34 23.25 -36.57
N LEU A 277 20.42 22.28 -36.59
CA LEU A 277 19.71 21.88 -37.80
C LEU A 277 18.92 23.03 -38.44
N MET A 278 18.22 23.84 -37.65
CA MET A 278 17.45 25.00 -38.12
C MET A 278 18.36 26.06 -38.74
N ASN A 279 19.50 26.35 -38.10
CA ASN A 279 20.51 27.28 -38.63
C ASN A 279 21.18 26.74 -39.90
N ILE A 280 21.35 25.42 -40.01
CA ILE A 280 21.89 24.77 -41.23
C ILE A 280 20.86 24.76 -42.36
N LEU A 281 19.57 24.59 -42.05
CA LEU A 281 18.49 24.53 -43.04
C LEU A 281 18.03 25.91 -43.51
N VAL A 282 18.11 26.94 -42.65
CA VAL A 282 17.66 28.31 -42.95
C VAL A 282 18.80 29.22 -43.42
N GLY A 283 20.04 28.98 -42.99
CA GLY A 283 21.22 29.77 -43.40
C GLY A 283 21.14 31.27 -43.01
N PRO A 284 22.27 32.00 -42.97
CA PRO A 284 22.24 33.44 -42.81
C PRO A 284 21.72 34.06 -44.11
N ASN A 285 20.59 34.77 -44.02
CA ASN A 285 19.99 35.62 -45.06
C ASN A 285 20.92 35.99 -46.24
N PRO A 286 20.63 35.56 -47.47
CA PRO A 286 20.98 36.38 -48.62
C PRO A 286 19.99 37.54 -48.67
N VAL A 287 20.53 38.76 -48.66
CA VAL A 287 19.91 40.01 -49.10
C VAL A 287 18.81 39.80 -50.16
N SER A 288 17.69 40.48 -49.94
CA SER A 288 16.55 40.65 -50.85
C SER A 288 16.87 40.52 -52.33
N ALA A 289 16.23 39.57 -53.00
CA ALA A 289 15.86 39.69 -54.41
C ALA A 289 14.51 38.96 -54.63
N VAL A 290 13.47 39.78 -54.81
CA VAL A 290 12.17 39.60 -55.49
C VAL A 290 11.74 38.16 -55.86
N PRO A 291 10.49 37.74 -55.51
CA PRO A 291 9.96 36.45 -55.94
C PRO A 291 9.47 36.54 -57.40
N THR A 292 9.84 35.58 -58.23
CA THR A 292 9.10 35.27 -59.47
C THR A 292 8.71 33.81 -59.44
N MET A 293 7.44 33.59 -59.76
CA MET A 293 6.65 32.39 -59.55
C MET A 293 7.25 31.14 -60.20
N GLY A 294 7.13 30.00 -59.52
CA GLY A 294 7.40 28.68 -60.09
C GLY A 294 7.27 27.58 -59.04
N SER A 295 6.20 26.80 -59.13
CA SER A 295 5.99 25.58 -58.35
C SER A 295 7.03 24.52 -58.73
N ALA A 296 7.83 24.07 -57.76
CA ALA A 296 8.60 22.83 -57.85
C ALA A 296 8.83 22.24 -56.44
N PRO A 297 8.88 20.90 -56.30
CA PRO A 297 8.92 20.21 -55.00
C PRO A 297 10.27 20.39 -54.28
N PRO A 298 10.32 20.28 -52.93
CA PRO A 298 11.56 20.44 -52.18
C PRO A 298 12.49 19.25 -52.43
N SER A 299 13.53 19.46 -53.24
CA SER A 299 14.59 18.49 -53.49
C SER A 299 15.49 18.40 -52.25
N THR A 300 15.33 17.34 -51.48
CA THR A 300 16.18 16.92 -50.36
C THR A 300 17.50 16.36 -50.88
N THR A 301 18.45 17.22 -51.23
CA THR A 301 19.86 16.85 -51.41
C THR A 301 20.70 18.10 -51.18
N VAL A 302 21.78 17.99 -50.39
CA VAL A 302 22.72 19.04 -49.89
C VAL A 302 22.42 19.32 -48.40
N THR A 303 23.26 18.94 -47.43
CA THR A 303 24.60 19.50 -47.18
C THR A 303 25.63 18.50 -46.59
N THR A 304 26.07 17.46 -47.32
CA THR A 304 27.32 16.75 -46.97
C THR A 304 28.60 17.62 -47.09
N PRO A 305 28.76 18.52 -48.09
CA PRO A 305 30.04 19.24 -48.24
C PRO A 305 30.27 20.31 -47.16
N GLN A 306 29.20 20.90 -46.62
CA GLN A 306 29.33 21.91 -45.55
C GLN A 306 29.77 21.25 -44.23
N LEU A 307 29.27 20.05 -43.94
CA LEU A 307 29.67 19.27 -42.76
C LEU A 307 31.12 18.78 -42.88
N GLU A 308 31.58 18.45 -44.09
CA GLU A 308 32.99 18.14 -44.38
C GLU A 308 33.91 19.36 -44.24
N THR A 309 33.48 20.55 -44.68
CA THR A 309 34.27 21.78 -44.48
C THR A 309 34.32 22.23 -43.01
N LEU A 310 33.24 22.06 -42.24
CA LEU A 310 33.26 22.34 -40.81
C LEU A 310 34.05 21.29 -40.02
N SER A 311 33.91 20.00 -40.33
CA SER A 311 34.70 18.96 -39.67
C SER A 311 36.19 19.08 -39.97
N SER A 312 36.57 19.47 -41.19
CA SER A 312 37.97 19.78 -41.52
C SER A 312 38.48 21.03 -40.81
N ARG A 313 37.65 22.07 -40.65
CA ARG A 313 38.00 23.27 -39.89
C ARG A 313 38.12 23.00 -38.39
N VAL A 314 37.23 22.19 -37.83
CA VAL A 314 37.30 21.71 -36.45
C VAL A 314 38.55 20.87 -36.25
N ARG A 315 38.86 19.91 -37.15
CA ARG A 315 40.11 19.13 -37.10
C ARG A 315 41.35 19.99 -37.18
N LYS A 316 41.32 21.05 -38.01
CA LYS A 316 42.42 22.01 -38.09
C LYS A 316 42.56 22.79 -36.78
N LEU A 317 41.46 23.29 -36.21
CA LEU A 317 41.49 23.99 -34.93
C LEU A 317 41.95 23.08 -33.79
N THR A 318 41.52 21.82 -33.74
CA THR A 318 42.01 20.87 -32.74
C THR A 318 43.50 20.61 -32.90
N ALA A 319 43.98 20.41 -34.14
CA ALA A 319 45.40 20.25 -34.42
C ALA A 319 46.21 21.50 -34.04
N ASP A 320 45.71 22.71 -34.33
CA ASP A 320 46.37 23.96 -33.95
C ASP A 320 46.40 24.13 -32.42
N THR A 321 45.34 23.74 -31.70
CA THR A 321 45.33 23.77 -30.23
C THR A 321 46.26 22.72 -29.61
N GLU A 322 46.36 21.54 -30.21
CA GLU A 322 47.28 20.48 -29.79
C GLU A 322 48.74 20.88 -30.07
N ALA A 323 49.00 21.53 -31.21
CA ALA A 323 50.29 22.11 -31.52
C ALA A 323 50.67 23.18 -30.49
N LEU A 324 49.74 24.06 -30.10
CA LEU A 324 49.95 25.08 -29.07
C LEU A 324 50.17 24.45 -27.68
N ALA A 325 49.41 23.42 -27.32
CA ALA A 325 49.60 22.68 -26.08
C ALA A 325 50.97 21.96 -26.04
N SER A 326 51.38 21.33 -27.13
CA SER A 326 52.70 20.70 -27.25
C SER A 326 53.83 21.74 -27.20
N ALA A 327 53.64 22.91 -27.80
CA ALA A 327 54.58 24.02 -27.74
C ALA A 327 54.71 24.56 -26.31
N ARG A 328 53.59 24.71 -25.58
CA ARG A 328 53.59 25.08 -24.15
C ARG A 328 54.29 24.04 -23.30
N LYS A 329 54.04 22.75 -23.52
CA LYS A 329 54.72 21.67 -22.78
C LYS A 329 56.23 21.69 -23.03
N ARG A 330 56.67 21.80 -24.30
CA ARG A 330 58.09 21.94 -24.64
C ARG A 330 58.72 23.18 -24.02
N ALA A 331 58.01 24.31 -23.96
CA ALA A 331 58.50 25.53 -23.33
C ALA A 331 58.68 25.35 -21.81
N VAL A 332 57.73 24.68 -21.13
CA VAL A 332 57.83 24.37 -19.69
C VAL A 332 58.96 23.37 -19.42
N ASP A 333 59.10 22.33 -20.25
CA ASP A 333 60.17 21.34 -20.09
C ASP A 333 61.56 21.96 -20.36
N ALA A 334 61.67 22.86 -21.34
CA ALA A 334 62.88 23.64 -21.59
C ALA A 334 63.20 24.59 -20.42
N ALA A 335 62.20 25.21 -19.81
CA ALA A 335 62.38 26.04 -18.61
C ALA A 335 62.87 25.21 -17.41
N LYS A 336 62.29 24.01 -17.20
CA LYS A 336 62.73 23.06 -16.16
C LYS A 336 64.15 22.54 -16.43
N ALA A 337 64.50 22.22 -17.68
CA ALA A 337 65.84 21.79 -18.04
C ALA A 337 66.88 22.91 -17.83
N ALA A 338 66.55 24.16 -18.15
CA ALA A 338 67.40 25.32 -17.88
C ALA A 338 67.57 25.56 -16.37
N GLN A 339 66.52 25.34 -15.57
CA GLN A 339 66.59 25.42 -14.12
C GLN A 339 67.48 24.32 -13.53
N ASN A 340 67.33 23.07 -14.00
CA ASN A 340 68.17 21.95 -13.57
C ASN A 340 69.63 22.14 -13.98
N ALA A 341 69.90 22.70 -15.17
CA ALA A 341 71.25 23.05 -15.61
C ALA A 341 71.89 24.14 -14.73
N ARG A 342 71.11 25.14 -14.27
CA ARG A 342 71.59 26.14 -13.30
C ARG A 342 71.92 25.52 -11.94
N ILE A 343 71.09 24.60 -11.46
CA ILE A 343 71.34 23.88 -10.19
C ILE A 343 72.59 23.00 -10.32
N ALA A 344 72.77 22.31 -11.45
CA ALA A 344 73.97 21.50 -11.71
C ALA A 344 75.24 22.36 -11.83
N SER A 345 75.18 23.54 -12.47
CA SER A 345 76.31 24.47 -12.54
C SER A 345 76.67 25.08 -11.19
N ALA A 346 75.70 25.26 -10.28
CA ALA A 346 75.95 25.74 -8.93
C ALA A 346 76.59 24.67 -8.01
N ALA A 347 76.52 23.38 -8.39
CA ALA A 347 77.05 22.27 -7.61
C ALA A 347 78.51 21.90 -7.96
N ILE A 348 79.13 22.52 -8.98
CA ILE A 348 80.45 22.12 -9.52
C ILE A 348 81.61 23.04 -9.07
N GLU A 349 81.35 24.16 -8.37
CA GLU A 349 82.39 25.08 -7.86
C GLU A 349 82.47 25.04 -6.31
N PRO A 350 83.47 24.36 -5.71
CA PRO A 350 83.75 24.46 -4.29
C PRO A 350 85.08 25.22 -4.05
N SER A 351 85.04 26.54 -3.89
CA SER A 351 86.10 27.26 -3.15
C SER A 351 85.73 28.69 -2.74
N ASP A 352 85.45 28.82 -1.44
CA ASP A 352 85.92 29.84 -0.49
C ASP A 352 86.11 31.30 -0.96
N MET A 353 85.07 32.13 -0.78
CA MET A 353 85.24 33.51 -0.28
C MET A 353 83.94 34.02 0.34
N SER A 354 84.03 34.42 1.61
CA SER A 354 82.97 35.09 2.34
C SER A 354 82.75 36.51 1.80
N VAL A 355 81.53 36.81 1.36
CA VAL A 355 80.83 38.09 1.60
C VAL A 355 79.37 37.96 1.17
N SER A 356 78.50 38.43 2.05
CA SER A 356 77.07 38.63 1.88
C SER A 356 76.64 38.96 0.44
N SER A 357 75.98 38.01 -0.20
CA SER A 357 74.91 38.29 -1.15
C SER A 357 73.86 37.21 -1.02
N SER A 358 72.76 37.61 -0.37
CA SER A 358 71.49 36.93 -0.35
C SER A 358 71.02 36.66 -1.79
N SER A 359 71.37 35.50 -2.32
CA SER A 359 70.60 34.84 -3.36
C SER A 359 70.71 33.33 -3.11
N ALA A 360 70.27 32.96 -1.91
CA ALA A 360 69.56 31.71 -1.76
C ALA A 360 68.55 31.65 -2.91
N THR A 361 68.59 30.55 -3.66
CA THR A 361 67.41 29.74 -3.98
C THR A 361 66.07 30.33 -3.50
N GLU A 362 65.66 31.46 -4.08
CA GLU A 362 64.25 31.82 -4.13
C GLU A 362 63.64 30.93 -5.21
N VAL A 363 63.47 29.66 -4.86
CA VAL A 363 62.15 29.08 -5.10
C VAL A 363 61.25 30.02 -4.31
N ASP A 364 60.74 31.06 -4.99
CA ASP A 364 59.94 32.12 -4.38
C ASP A 364 58.97 31.42 -3.42
N PRO A 365 59.07 31.62 -2.09
CA PRO A 365 58.20 30.91 -1.14
C PRO A 365 56.73 31.24 -1.44
N ALA A 366 56.48 32.36 -2.14
CA ALA A 366 55.18 32.67 -2.68
C ALA A 366 54.80 31.84 -3.93
N ALA A 367 55.74 31.34 -4.73
CA ALA A 367 55.48 30.41 -5.85
C ALA A 367 55.15 28.99 -5.36
N THR A 368 55.89 28.44 -4.41
CA THR A 368 55.57 27.11 -3.82
C THR A 368 54.25 27.14 -3.03
N GLN A 369 54.00 28.22 -2.29
CA GLN A 369 52.69 28.43 -1.64
C GLN A 369 51.56 28.60 -2.65
N ARG A 370 51.79 29.26 -3.80
CA ARG A 370 50.80 29.34 -4.88
C ARG A 370 50.54 27.99 -5.54
N ASP A 371 51.55 27.15 -5.71
CA ASP A 371 51.39 25.80 -6.26
C ASP A 371 50.66 24.87 -5.26
N GLU A 372 50.96 24.95 -3.97
CA GLU A 372 50.21 24.28 -2.92
C GLU A 372 48.77 24.79 -2.80
N GLN A 373 48.54 26.09 -2.97
CA GLN A 373 47.21 26.67 -3.01
C GLN A 373 46.46 26.23 -4.27
N ALA A 374 47.11 26.18 -5.42
CA ALA A 374 46.51 25.72 -6.67
C ALA A 374 46.12 24.24 -6.61
N THR A 375 46.95 23.38 -6.02
CA THR A 375 46.61 21.97 -5.80
C THR A 375 45.49 21.78 -4.78
N LYS A 376 45.46 22.56 -3.69
CA LYS A 376 44.34 22.58 -2.73
C LYS A 376 43.05 23.07 -3.39
N ILE A 377 43.12 24.14 -4.19
CA ILE A 377 42.00 24.68 -4.95
C ILE A 377 41.50 23.64 -5.96
N GLN A 378 42.38 22.97 -6.70
CA GLN A 378 42.00 21.92 -7.63
C GLN A 378 41.35 20.72 -6.91
N ALA A 379 41.84 20.36 -5.72
CA ALA A 379 41.20 19.36 -4.87
C ALA A 379 39.80 19.81 -4.42
N LEU A 380 39.61 21.08 -4.06
CA LEU A 380 38.29 21.63 -3.75
C LEU A 380 37.36 21.67 -4.98
N TYR A 381 37.88 22.05 -6.16
CA TYR A 381 37.10 21.97 -7.40
C TYR A 381 36.72 20.54 -7.77
N ALA A 382 37.52 19.54 -7.40
CA ALA A 382 37.17 18.13 -7.55
C ALA A 382 36.08 17.68 -6.56
N THR A 383 35.97 18.30 -5.37
CA THR A 383 34.89 18.00 -4.41
C THR A 383 33.62 18.84 -4.62
N ILE A 384 33.67 19.93 -5.38
CA ILE A 384 32.47 20.73 -5.70
C ILE A 384 31.38 19.91 -6.42
N PRO A 385 31.67 19.08 -7.44
CA PRO A 385 30.65 18.26 -8.10
C PRO A 385 29.92 17.30 -7.15
N THR A 386 30.64 16.73 -6.17
CA THR A 386 30.02 15.84 -5.17
C THR A 386 29.15 16.63 -4.20
N ILE A 387 29.57 17.83 -3.78
CA ILE A 387 28.74 18.69 -2.93
C ILE A 387 27.53 19.24 -3.72
N GLN A 388 27.70 19.60 -4.98
CA GLN A 388 26.66 20.17 -5.83
C GLN A 388 25.57 19.15 -6.19
N SER A 389 25.92 17.86 -6.29
CA SER A 389 24.94 16.78 -6.44
C SER A 389 24.22 16.43 -5.14
N LEU A 390 24.87 16.57 -3.97
CA LEU A 390 24.25 16.33 -2.67
C LEU A 390 23.39 17.50 -2.17
N HIS A 391 23.70 18.73 -2.58
CA HIS A 391 22.97 19.94 -2.18
C HIS A 391 21.45 19.90 -2.45
N PRO A 392 20.95 19.51 -3.64
CA PRO A 392 19.51 19.45 -3.90
C PRO A 392 18.76 18.37 -3.11
N ILE A 393 19.48 17.38 -2.57
CA ILE A 393 18.90 16.27 -1.80
C ILE A 393 18.80 16.62 -0.31
N LEU A 394 19.60 17.59 0.18
CA LEU A 394 19.60 17.98 1.59
C LEU A 394 18.22 18.49 2.07
N PRO A 395 17.49 19.37 1.34
CA PRO A 395 16.18 19.83 1.77
C PRO A 395 15.16 18.71 1.91
N SER A 396 15.11 17.75 0.97
CA SER A 396 14.16 16.63 1.01
C SER A 396 14.51 15.64 2.13
N VAL A 397 15.80 15.39 2.38
CA VAL A 397 16.24 14.59 3.53
C VAL A 397 15.86 15.29 4.84
N LEU A 398 16.00 16.62 4.94
CA LEU A 398 15.63 17.38 6.13
C LEU A 398 14.12 17.34 6.36
N GLU A 399 13.31 17.43 5.31
CA GLU A 399 11.86 17.29 5.39
C GLU A 399 11.45 15.87 5.83
N ARG A 400 12.08 14.83 5.26
CA ARG A 400 11.90 13.44 5.71
C ARG A 400 12.35 13.23 7.15
N LEU A 401 13.45 13.82 7.58
CA LEU A 401 13.89 13.76 8.99
C LEU A 401 12.91 14.49 9.91
N ARG A 402 12.26 15.57 9.45
CA ARG A 402 11.25 16.28 10.22
C ARG A 402 9.98 15.43 10.39
N SER A 403 9.52 14.74 9.34
CA SER A 403 8.40 13.80 9.46
C SER A 403 8.77 12.58 10.31
N LEU A 404 9.98 12.03 10.12
CA LEU A 404 10.53 10.93 10.90
C LEU A 404 10.72 11.30 12.38
N ARG A 405 11.06 12.56 12.70
CA ARG A 405 11.17 13.05 14.09
C ARG A 405 9.85 12.90 14.85
N VAL A 406 8.72 13.14 14.19
CA VAL A 406 7.40 12.95 14.83
C VAL A 406 7.17 11.47 15.14
N ILE A 407 7.54 10.58 14.21
CA ILE A 407 7.43 9.13 14.40
C ILE A 407 8.38 8.66 15.51
N HIS A 408 9.63 9.12 15.55
CA HIS A 408 10.58 8.77 16.61
C HIS A 408 10.16 9.30 17.98
N ALA A 409 9.63 10.53 18.05
CA ALA A 409 9.08 11.07 19.29
C ALA A 409 7.87 10.24 19.77
N GLY A 410 6.98 9.86 18.84
CA GLY A 410 5.86 8.96 19.13
C GLY A 410 6.32 7.58 19.58
N ALA A 411 7.36 7.01 18.96
CA ALA A 411 7.94 5.73 19.34
C ALA A 411 8.58 5.78 20.75
N ALA A 412 9.29 6.86 21.08
CA ALA A 412 9.86 7.06 22.42
C ALA A 412 8.77 7.24 23.48
N GLN A 413 7.70 7.99 23.17
CA GLN A 413 6.54 8.12 24.07
C GLN A 413 5.81 6.78 24.24
N ALA A 414 5.69 6.00 23.17
CA ALA A 414 5.09 4.67 23.22
C ALA A 414 5.91 3.72 24.10
N SER A 415 7.24 3.70 23.97
CA SER A 415 8.10 2.89 24.86
C SER A 415 7.98 3.32 26.31
N GLU A 416 7.98 4.63 26.59
CA GLU A 416 7.78 5.13 27.97
C GLU A 416 6.40 4.73 28.52
N SER A 417 5.34 4.85 27.71
CA SER A 417 4.00 4.45 28.12
C SER A 417 3.90 2.95 28.41
N LEU A 418 4.57 2.11 27.61
CA LEU A 418 4.67 0.67 27.81
C LEU A 418 5.43 0.35 29.11
N ASP A 419 6.56 1.01 29.38
CA ASP A 419 7.29 0.84 30.63
C ASP A 419 6.43 1.24 31.85
N THR A 420 5.59 2.29 31.71
CA THR A 420 4.67 2.66 32.80
C THR A 420 3.53 1.67 32.97
N LEU A 421 3.08 1.03 31.89
CA LEU A 421 2.02 0.03 31.92
C LEU A 421 2.55 -1.29 32.50
N GLU A 422 3.78 -1.68 32.16
CA GLU A 422 4.47 -2.82 32.75
C GLU A 422 4.64 -2.64 34.27
N LYS A 423 5.06 -1.45 34.72
CA LYS A 423 5.14 -1.14 36.16
C LYS A 423 3.78 -1.26 36.84
N ARG A 424 2.72 -0.67 36.26
CA ARG A 424 1.35 -0.79 36.80
C ARG A 424 0.86 -2.24 36.83
N GLN A 425 1.18 -3.03 35.82
CA GLN A 425 0.83 -4.45 35.77
C GLN A 425 1.56 -5.23 36.87
N ALA A 426 2.85 -4.96 37.09
CA ALA A 426 3.61 -5.56 38.17
C ALA A 426 3.05 -5.18 39.56
N ASP A 427 2.61 -3.93 39.74
CA ASP A 427 2.00 -3.48 40.99
C ASP A 427 0.62 -4.10 41.21
N MET A 428 -0.25 -4.14 40.19
CA MET A 428 -1.53 -4.85 40.28
C MET A 428 -1.34 -6.34 40.59
N ALA A 429 -0.32 -6.99 40.01
CA ALA A 429 -0.02 -8.38 40.32
C ALA A 429 0.38 -8.57 41.79
N ARG A 430 1.18 -7.64 42.35
CA ARG A 430 1.52 -7.64 43.78
C ARG A 430 0.30 -7.38 44.67
N GLU A 431 -0.56 -6.44 44.29
CA GLU A 431 -1.79 -6.16 45.01
C GLU A 431 -2.71 -7.39 45.01
N ILE A 432 -2.93 -8.04 43.86
CA ILE A 432 -3.73 -9.27 43.77
C ILE A 432 -3.17 -10.36 44.70
N GLU A 433 -1.85 -10.49 44.78
CA GLU A 433 -1.23 -11.45 45.70
C GLU A 433 -1.47 -11.08 47.17
N GLN A 434 -1.41 -9.78 47.52
CA GLN A 434 -1.77 -9.30 48.84
C GLN A 434 -3.26 -9.53 49.16
N TRP A 435 -4.17 -9.32 48.20
CA TRP A 435 -5.59 -9.60 48.34
C TRP A 435 -5.85 -11.10 48.54
N ARG A 436 -5.11 -11.97 47.84
CA ARG A 436 -5.20 -13.42 48.02
C ARG A 436 -4.76 -13.86 49.40
N GLU A 437 -3.61 -13.37 49.90
CA GLU A 437 -3.17 -13.70 51.24
C GLU A 437 -4.12 -13.11 52.30
N GLY A 438 -4.60 -11.88 52.10
CA GLY A 438 -5.61 -11.26 52.96
C GLY A 438 -6.90 -12.09 53.01
N LEU A 439 -7.38 -12.58 51.87
CA LEU A 439 -8.55 -13.45 51.79
C LEU A 439 -8.29 -14.79 52.50
N ARG A 440 -7.11 -15.39 52.33
CA ARG A 440 -6.71 -16.63 53.01
C ARG A 440 -6.73 -16.48 54.53
N VAL A 441 -6.21 -15.35 55.03
CA VAL A 441 -6.24 -15.02 56.46
C VAL A 441 -7.66 -14.83 56.96
N VAL A 442 -8.52 -14.13 56.19
CA VAL A 442 -9.93 -13.95 56.54
C VAL A 442 -10.68 -15.28 56.54
N GLU A 443 -10.44 -16.15 55.56
CA GLU A 443 -11.01 -17.50 55.50
C GLU A 443 -10.58 -18.35 56.71
N GLU A 444 -9.31 -18.31 57.07
CA GLU A 444 -8.80 -19.01 58.26
C GLU A 444 -9.45 -18.47 59.55
N LYS A 445 -9.54 -17.14 59.69
CA LYS A 445 -10.21 -16.48 60.83
C LYS A 445 -11.71 -16.79 60.87
N MET A 446 -12.37 -16.89 59.72
CA MET A 446 -13.78 -17.24 59.62
C MET A 446 -14.01 -18.69 60.04
N ASN A 447 -13.17 -19.63 59.60
CA ASN A 447 -13.22 -21.03 60.02
C ASN A 447 -12.96 -21.18 61.53
N GLN A 448 -11.99 -20.43 62.08
CA GLN A 448 -11.75 -20.36 63.52
C GLN A 448 -12.97 -19.75 64.26
N GLY A 449 -13.57 -18.70 63.70
CA GLY A 449 -14.80 -18.10 64.24
C GLY A 449 -16.00 -19.04 64.20
N GLU A 450 -16.19 -19.80 63.11
CA GLU A 450 -17.27 -20.77 62.95
C GLU A 450 -17.11 -21.93 63.94
N THR A 451 -15.90 -22.45 64.10
CA THR A 451 -15.60 -23.50 65.09
C THR A 451 -15.79 -23.01 66.52
N ALA A 452 -15.35 -21.80 66.86
CA ALA A 452 -15.63 -21.17 68.15
C ALA A 452 -17.12 -20.94 68.37
N MET A 453 -17.86 -20.51 67.34
CA MET A 453 -19.31 -20.30 67.42
C MET A 453 -20.06 -21.63 67.58
N LYS A 454 -19.64 -22.70 66.88
CA LYS A 454 -20.15 -24.07 67.07
C LYS A 454 -19.93 -24.54 68.50
N ASN A 455 -18.71 -24.42 69.02
CA ASN A 455 -18.41 -24.77 70.41
C ASN A 455 -19.24 -23.94 71.42
N ASN A 456 -19.44 -22.64 71.16
CA ASN A 456 -20.28 -21.79 72.00
C ASN A 456 -21.75 -22.20 71.92
N ILE A 457 -22.26 -22.55 70.74
CA ILE A 457 -23.63 -23.07 70.58
C ILE A 457 -23.78 -24.38 71.34
N GLU A 458 -22.83 -25.31 71.22
CA GLU A 458 -22.83 -26.58 71.97
C GLU A 458 -22.79 -26.38 73.49
N LEU A 459 -22.15 -25.30 73.97
CA LEU A 459 -22.12 -24.94 75.40
C LEU A 459 -23.41 -24.26 75.86
N VAL A 460 -24.01 -23.41 75.03
CA VAL A 460 -25.21 -22.63 75.35
C VAL A 460 -26.47 -23.46 75.19
N GLU A 461 -26.53 -24.36 74.20
CA GLU A 461 -27.65 -25.27 73.94
C GLU A 461 -28.13 -26.06 75.17
N PRO A 462 -27.27 -26.72 75.97
CA PRO A 462 -27.71 -27.40 77.19
C PRO A 462 -28.19 -26.42 78.26
N TRP A 463 -27.63 -25.21 78.35
CA TRP A 463 -28.10 -24.19 79.29
C TRP A 463 -29.46 -23.64 78.91
N VAL A 464 -29.71 -23.42 77.61
CA VAL A 464 -31.02 -23.00 77.10
C VAL A 464 -32.03 -24.11 77.31
N ARG A 465 -31.69 -25.38 77.02
CA ARG A 465 -32.55 -26.53 77.32
C ARG A 465 -32.89 -26.67 78.80
N ASP A 466 -31.92 -26.50 79.71
CA ASP A 466 -32.20 -26.51 81.16
C ASP A 466 -33.12 -25.35 81.56
N LEU A 467 -32.99 -24.19 80.90
CA LEU A 467 -33.87 -23.04 81.14
C LEU A 467 -35.30 -23.28 80.59
N GLU A 468 -35.42 -23.89 79.40
CA GLU A 468 -36.69 -24.34 78.81
C GLU A 468 -37.36 -25.38 79.71
N ASP A 469 -36.65 -26.43 80.14
CA ASP A 469 -37.17 -27.45 81.06
C ASP A 469 -37.66 -26.85 82.39
N ARG A 470 -36.97 -25.83 82.91
CA ARG A 470 -37.39 -25.10 84.12
C ARG A 470 -38.63 -24.25 83.87
N LEU A 471 -38.75 -23.65 82.69
CA LEU A 471 -39.89 -22.82 82.30
C LEU A 471 -41.14 -23.69 82.08
N ASP A 472 -41.00 -24.83 81.39
CA ASP A 472 -42.06 -25.82 81.21
C ASP A 472 -42.57 -26.37 82.55
N ARG A 473 -41.67 -26.63 83.51
CA ARG A 473 -42.05 -27.01 84.88
C ARG A 473 -42.84 -25.92 85.60
N LEU A 474 -42.53 -24.65 85.34
CA LEU A 474 -43.25 -23.51 85.90
C LEU A 474 -44.62 -23.31 85.22
N GLU A 475 -44.70 -23.51 83.91
CA GLU A 475 -45.93 -23.37 83.14
C GLU A 475 -46.91 -24.52 83.43
N GLY A 476 -46.41 -25.75 83.54
CA GLY A 476 -47.20 -26.94 83.90
C GLY A 476 -47.69 -26.97 85.35
N THR A 477 -47.20 -26.09 86.23
CA THR A 477 -47.70 -25.94 87.61
C THR A 477 -48.68 -24.78 87.79
N GLY A 478 -48.99 -24.05 86.71
CA GLY A 478 -49.95 -22.93 86.68
C GLY A 478 -51.38 -23.27 86.21
N ALA A 479 -51.73 -24.55 86.03
CA ALA A 479 -53.06 -25.01 85.63
C ALA A 479 -53.76 -25.80 86.74
#